data_AF-A0A2G4IVG4-F1
#
_entry.id   AF-A0A2G4IVG4-F1
#
_cell.length_a   1.000
_cell.length_b   1.000
_cell.length_c   1.000
_cell.angle_alpha   90.00
_cell.angle_beta   90.00
_cell.angle_gamma   90.00
#
_symmetry.space_group_name_H-M   'P 1'
#
loop_
_entity.id
_entity.type
_entity.pdbx_description
1 polymer ?
#
loop_
_entity_poly.entity_id
_entity_poly.type
_entity_poly.pdbx_seq_one_letter_code
_entity_poly.pdbx_strand_id
1 'polypeptide(L)'
;MTLDWRSPAVPAGWWKYPHAVLQRVSENFHSRPLIGVDVRFSSNLPPIAGLSSSSALMIVLFRAISKANALETFPEFQENIGNRNDLVEYLGCIENGRSFRKLQGDCGVGTFGGSQDHAAILLGRRGYLSEVAFAPLRLETEFAMPHDLCFAVATSGVAAEKTGAARAAYNRCSLMVEELVQRWPGKEQTLWAILRRVGVDELTVFIRRNAFTFTTSDLIDRMQQFWIESEEIIPAERSTRARRIQSDRVAR
;
A
#
# COMPACT_ATOMS: atom_id res chain seq x y z
N MET A 1 16.84 3.88 -27.61
CA MET A 1 15.40 4.21 -27.74
C MET A 1 14.99 5.10 -26.58
N THR A 2 14.30 6.20 -26.83
CA THR A 2 13.72 7.06 -25.77
C THR A 2 12.49 6.38 -25.18
N LEU A 3 12.24 6.55 -23.88
CA LEU A 3 11.02 6.06 -23.25
C LEU A 3 9.82 6.92 -23.70
N ASP A 4 8.98 6.38 -24.58
CA ASP A 4 7.71 6.99 -24.97
C ASP A 4 6.56 6.12 -24.45
N TRP A 5 5.87 6.61 -23.41
CA TRP A 5 4.74 5.91 -22.81
C TRP A 5 3.41 6.18 -23.53
N ARG A 6 3.34 7.18 -24.42
CA ARG A 6 2.10 7.68 -25.05
C ARG A 6 1.61 6.81 -26.21
N SER A 7 1.63 5.50 -26.03
CA SER A 7 1.04 4.56 -26.99
C SER A 7 -0.49 4.79 -27.08
N PRO A 8 -1.09 4.76 -28.28
CA PRO A 8 -2.51 5.07 -28.44
C PRO A 8 -3.34 3.91 -27.87
N ALA A 9 -4.07 4.22 -26.79
CA ALA A 9 -4.92 3.34 -25.98
C ALA A 9 -4.17 2.26 -25.16
N VAL A 10 -4.19 2.40 -23.84
CA VAL A 10 -3.77 1.35 -22.88
C VAL A 10 -4.66 0.11 -23.12
N PRO A 11 -4.13 -1.03 -23.60
CA PRO A 11 -4.92 -2.24 -23.73
C PRO A 11 -5.52 -2.63 -22.38
N ALA A 12 -6.78 -3.05 -22.40
CA ALA A 12 -7.43 -3.61 -21.21
C ALA A 12 -6.65 -4.83 -20.68
N GLY A 13 -6.78 -5.12 -19.39
CA GLY A 13 -6.13 -6.24 -18.74
C GLY A 13 -4.84 -5.86 -18.01
N TRP A 14 -3.80 -6.68 -18.10
CA TRP A 14 -2.59 -6.55 -17.28
C TRP A 14 -1.71 -5.35 -17.67
N TRP A 15 -1.87 -4.79 -18.87
CA TRP A 15 -1.06 -3.68 -19.37
C TRP A 15 -1.22 -2.37 -18.57
N LYS A 16 -2.34 -2.23 -17.83
CA LYS A 16 -2.54 -1.10 -16.93
C LYS A 16 -1.45 -0.97 -15.87
N TYR A 17 -0.86 -2.09 -15.41
CA TYR A 17 0.18 -2.07 -14.39
C TYR A 17 1.51 -1.53 -14.94
N PRO A 18 2.06 -2.05 -16.07
CA PRO A 18 3.19 -1.40 -16.73
C PRO A 18 2.94 0.05 -17.12
N HIS A 19 1.77 0.34 -17.68
CA HIS A 19 1.43 1.71 -18.10
C HIS A 19 1.48 2.69 -16.93
N ALA A 20 0.86 2.36 -15.79
CA ALA A 20 0.87 3.23 -14.62
C ALA A 20 2.30 3.53 -14.13
N VAL A 21 3.21 2.54 -14.15
CA VAL A 21 4.63 2.76 -13.81
C VAL A 21 5.31 3.66 -14.83
N LEU A 22 5.16 3.35 -16.12
CA LEU A 22 5.82 4.08 -17.21
C LEU A 22 5.39 5.56 -17.25
N GLN A 23 4.08 5.79 -17.23
CA GLN A 23 3.50 7.12 -17.17
C GLN A 23 4.04 7.87 -15.96
N ARG A 24 3.94 7.26 -14.76
CA ARG A 24 4.35 7.93 -13.52
C ARG A 24 5.83 8.28 -13.50
N VAL A 25 6.69 7.37 -13.95
CA VAL A 25 8.14 7.62 -14.04
C VAL A 25 8.43 8.76 -15.02
N SER A 26 7.80 8.77 -16.19
CA SER A 26 7.96 9.83 -17.18
C SER A 26 7.48 11.19 -16.69
N GLU A 27 6.41 11.23 -15.91
CA GLU A 27 5.84 12.47 -15.36
C GLU A 27 6.58 12.99 -14.12
N ASN A 28 7.21 12.11 -13.34
CA ASN A 28 7.89 12.51 -12.10
C ASN A 28 9.39 12.76 -12.26
N PHE A 29 10.04 12.14 -13.26
CA PHE A 29 11.49 12.21 -13.44
C PHE A 29 11.82 12.72 -14.85
N HIS A 30 11.70 14.04 -15.02
CA HIS A 30 11.81 14.70 -16.32
C HIS A 30 13.01 15.64 -16.44
N SER A 31 13.85 15.75 -15.40
CA SER A 31 15.11 16.52 -15.44
C SER A 31 16.07 16.10 -16.58
N ARG A 32 15.95 14.86 -17.07
CA ARG A 32 16.73 14.35 -18.21
C ARG A 32 15.87 13.40 -19.07
N PRO A 33 16.16 13.26 -20.37
CA PRO A 33 15.49 12.27 -21.22
C PRO A 33 15.68 10.85 -20.67
N LEU A 34 14.59 10.10 -20.61
CA LEU A 34 14.60 8.70 -20.18
C LEU A 34 14.87 7.78 -21.37
N ILE A 35 15.64 6.72 -21.12
CA ILE A 35 15.85 5.62 -22.05
C ILE A 35 14.85 4.48 -21.81
N GLY A 36 14.44 3.84 -22.90
CA GLY A 36 13.63 2.63 -22.89
C GLY A 36 14.40 1.40 -22.41
N VAL A 37 13.66 0.36 -22.04
CA VAL A 37 14.20 -0.94 -21.62
C VAL A 37 13.43 -2.07 -22.27
N ASP A 38 14.15 -3.14 -22.65
CA ASP A 38 13.53 -4.40 -23.06
C ASP A 38 13.38 -5.31 -21.84
N VAL A 39 12.13 -5.70 -21.53
CA VAL A 39 11.81 -6.46 -20.31
C VAL A 39 11.06 -7.73 -20.66
N ARG A 40 11.57 -8.87 -20.17
CA ARG A 40 10.86 -10.15 -20.18
C ARG A 40 10.37 -10.47 -18.77
N PHE A 41 9.06 -10.65 -18.62
CA PHE A 41 8.46 -11.06 -17.36
C PHE A 41 8.35 -12.58 -17.25
N SER A 42 8.61 -13.10 -16.06
CA SER A 42 8.31 -14.48 -15.66
C SER A 42 7.86 -14.44 -14.20
N SER A 43 6.77 -15.15 -13.89
CA SER A 43 6.20 -15.20 -12.55
C SER A 43 5.66 -16.59 -12.27
N ASN A 44 5.91 -17.09 -11.07
CA ASN A 44 5.27 -18.26 -10.49
C ASN A 44 4.26 -17.88 -9.39
N LEU A 45 3.98 -16.59 -9.20
CA LEU A 45 2.93 -16.13 -8.29
C LEU A 45 1.56 -16.46 -8.89
N PRO A 46 0.65 -17.11 -8.14
CA PRO A 46 -0.70 -17.35 -8.60
C PRO A 46 -1.40 -16.04 -8.95
N PRO A 47 -1.87 -15.86 -10.21
CA PRO A 47 -2.55 -14.64 -10.61
C PRO A 47 -3.92 -14.58 -9.92
N ILE A 48 -4.35 -13.36 -9.55
CA ILE A 48 -5.70 -13.08 -9.04
C ILE A 48 -6.04 -13.88 -7.74
N ALA A 49 -5.01 -14.22 -6.95
CA ALA A 49 -5.15 -15.00 -5.72
C ALA A 49 -4.96 -14.18 -4.43
N GLY A 50 -4.95 -12.85 -4.52
CA GLY A 50 -4.66 -11.98 -3.37
C GLY A 50 -3.19 -11.99 -2.92
N LEU A 51 -2.28 -12.49 -3.75
CA LEU A 51 -0.84 -12.63 -3.45
C LEU A 51 0.02 -11.53 -4.10
N SER A 52 -0.55 -10.33 -4.26
CA SER A 52 0.20 -9.13 -4.66
C SER A 52 0.98 -9.23 -5.99
N SER A 53 0.54 -10.09 -6.92
CA SER A 53 1.22 -10.29 -8.20
C SER A 53 1.26 -9.00 -9.05
N SER A 54 0.26 -8.12 -8.90
CA SER A 54 0.23 -6.80 -9.53
C SER A 54 1.33 -5.88 -8.99
N SER A 55 1.45 -5.77 -7.67
CA SER A 55 2.44 -4.90 -7.04
C SER A 55 3.85 -5.43 -7.30
N ALA A 56 4.06 -6.75 -7.30
CA ALA A 56 5.32 -7.37 -7.69
C ALA A 56 5.75 -7.00 -9.12
N LEU A 57 4.81 -7.05 -10.08
CA LEU A 57 5.05 -6.63 -11.46
C LEU A 57 5.44 -5.15 -11.54
N MET A 58 4.70 -4.28 -10.87
CA MET A 58 4.98 -2.83 -10.86
C MET A 58 6.33 -2.51 -10.23
N ILE A 59 6.65 -3.13 -9.10
CA ILE A 59 7.94 -2.96 -8.40
C ILE A 59 9.10 -3.40 -9.30
N VAL A 60 9.02 -4.58 -9.93
CA VAL A 60 10.09 -5.10 -10.80
C VAL A 60 10.29 -4.18 -12.01
N LEU A 61 9.22 -3.74 -12.65
CA LEU A 61 9.32 -2.82 -13.79
C LEU A 61 9.91 -1.46 -13.37
N PHE A 62 9.44 -0.88 -12.26
CA PHE A 62 9.99 0.36 -11.74
C PHE A 62 11.49 0.21 -11.49
N ARG A 63 11.91 -0.87 -10.84
CA ARG A 63 13.32 -1.15 -10.54
C ARG A 63 14.16 -1.28 -11.82
N ALA A 64 13.62 -1.91 -12.87
CA ALA A 64 14.31 -2.03 -14.16
C ALA A 64 14.51 -0.65 -14.81
N ILE A 65 13.47 0.18 -14.88
CA ILE A 65 13.53 1.53 -15.46
C ILE A 65 14.43 2.43 -14.60
N SER A 66 14.28 2.37 -13.28
CA SER A 66 15.08 3.13 -12.30
C SER A 66 16.55 2.86 -12.48
N LYS A 67 16.93 1.58 -12.59
CA LYS A 67 18.33 1.17 -12.79
C LYS A 67 18.87 1.60 -14.15
N ALA A 68 18.09 1.46 -15.22
CA ALA A 68 18.52 1.84 -16.56
C ALA A 68 18.72 3.36 -16.70
N ASN A 69 17.96 4.16 -15.95
CA ASN A 69 17.99 5.62 -16.02
C ASN A 69 18.75 6.29 -14.87
N ALA A 70 19.26 5.51 -13.90
CA ALA A 70 19.86 6.01 -12.66
C ALA A 70 18.99 7.08 -11.98
N LEU A 71 17.69 6.79 -11.81
CA LEU A 71 16.71 7.75 -11.29
C LEU A 71 17.11 8.29 -9.91
N GLU A 72 17.82 7.52 -9.09
CA GLU A 72 18.36 7.95 -7.80
C GLU A 72 19.33 9.16 -7.88
N THR A 73 19.81 9.50 -9.08
CA THR A 73 20.65 10.67 -9.35
C THR A 73 19.85 11.91 -9.77
N PHE A 74 18.53 11.78 -9.95
CA PHE A 74 17.66 12.88 -10.34
C PHE A 74 17.30 13.71 -9.10
N PRO A 75 17.26 15.06 -9.22
CA PRO A 75 16.84 15.93 -8.11
C PRO A 75 15.45 15.56 -7.57
N GLU A 76 14.50 15.23 -8.46
CA GLU A 76 13.14 14.86 -8.08
C GLU A 76 13.12 13.59 -7.22
N PHE A 77 14.03 12.65 -7.47
CA PHE A 77 14.18 11.45 -6.65
C PHE A 77 14.83 11.78 -5.32
N GLN A 78 15.96 12.50 -5.32
CA GLN A 78 16.71 12.79 -4.09
C GLN A 78 15.91 13.66 -3.10
N GLU A 79 15.10 14.58 -3.60
CA GLU A 79 14.23 15.42 -2.78
C GLU A 79 13.07 14.65 -2.13
N ASN A 80 12.59 13.57 -2.75
CA ASN A 80 11.35 12.92 -2.34
C ASN A 80 11.55 11.49 -1.83
N ILE A 81 12.61 10.77 -2.22
CA ILE A 81 12.83 9.35 -1.93
C ILE A 81 14.23 9.19 -1.33
N GLY A 82 14.34 9.41 -0.03
CA GLY A 82 15.63 9.38 0.69
C GLY A 82 15.99 8.01 1.25
N ASN A 83 15.02 7.09 1.36
CA ASN A 83 15.24 5.77 1.95
C ASN A 83 14.27 4.72 1.37
N ARG A 84 14.41 3.47 1.81
CA ARG A 84 13.62 2.35 1.32
C ARG A 84 12.13 2.45 1.69
N ASN A 85 11.80 3.08 2.82
CA ASN A 85 10.41 3.30 3.24
C ASN A 85 9.74 4.33 2.33
N ASP A 86 10.44 5.41 2.00
CA ASP A 86 9.96 6.40 1.03
C ASP A 86 9.67 5.74 -0.33
N LEU A 87 10.56 4.84 -0.78
CA LEU A 87 10.36 4.10 -2.02
C LEU A 87 9.12 3.19 -1.97
N VAL A 88 8.87 2.54 -0.83
CA VAL A 88 7.66 1.71 -0.64
C VAL A 88 6.39 2.56 -0.73
N GLU A 89 6.36 3.70 -0.05
CA GLU A 89 5.20 4.62 -0.10
C GLU A 89 5.00 5.18 -1.50
N TYR A 90 6.09 5.60 -2.17
CA TYR A 90 6.04 6.10 -3.53
C TYR A 90 5.45 5.05 -4.49
N LEU A 91 5.88 3.80 -4.41
CA LEU A 91 5.37 2.72 -5.27
C LEU A 91 3.89 2.42 -5.00
N GLY A 92 3.46 2.49 -3.74
CA GLY A 92 2.04 2.45 -3.40
C GLY A 92 1.24 3.60 -4.04
N CYS A 93 1.81 4.80 -4.09
CA CYS A 93 1.22 5.96 -4.76
C CYS A 93 1.14 5.80 -6.29
N ILE A 94 2.07 5.09 -6.92
CA ILE A 94 1.97 4.72 -8.34
C ILE A 94 0.71 3.85 -8.56
N GLU A 95 0.51 2.83 -7.72
CA GLU A 95 -0.63 1.92 -7.84
C GLU A 95 -1.97 2.63 -7.56
N ASN A 96 -2.06 3.41 -6.48
CA ASN A 96 -3.31 4.03 -6.05
C ASN A 96 -3.62 5.39 -6.68
N GLY A 97 -2.69 5.96 -7.44
CA GLY A 97 -2.87 7.23 -8.15
C GLY A 97 -2.54 8.47 -7.32
N ARG A 98 -2.37 8.37 -6.00
CA ARG A 98 -2.12 9.55 -5.15
C ARG A 98 -0.77 10.21 -5.44
N SER A 99 -0.66 11.49 -5.07
CA SER A 99 0.62 12.20 -5.03
C SER A 99 1.47 11.66 -3.89
N PHE A 100 2.80 11.69 -4.06
CA PHE A 100 3.76 11.40 -3.01
C PHE A 100 4.69 12.59 -2.83
N ARG A 101 4.51 13.33 -1.72
CA ARG A 101 5.25 14.58 -1.47
C ARG A 101 5.09 15.54 -2.67
N LYS A 102 6.19 15.96 -3.30
CA LYS A 102 6.15 16.83 -4.48
C LYS A 102 5.91 16.07 -5.80
N LEU A 103 5.94 14.74 -5.78
CA LEU A 103 5.74 13.91 -6.97
C LEU A 103 4.24 13.76 -7.24
N GLN A 104 3.79 14.37 -8.32
CA GLN A 104 2.37 14.51 -8.63
C GLN A 104 1.72 13.15 -8.93
N GLY A 105 0.48 13.01 -8.44
CA GLY A 105 -0.52 11.96 -8.65
C GLY A 105 -1.13 11.94 -10.05
N ASP A 106 -1.72 10.80 -10.42
CA ASP A 106 -2.62 10.65 -11.58
C ASP A 106 -3.65 9.52 -11.33
N CYS A 107 -4.09 8.76 -12.33
CA CYS A 107 -5.16 7.78 -12.22
C CYS A 107 -4.78 6.45 -11.55
N GLY A 108 -3.48 6.13 -11.51
CA GLY A 108 -2.97 4.84 -11.01
C GLY A 108 -3.56 3.66 -11.78
N VAL A 109 -3.83 2.55 -11.09
CA VAL A 109 -4.48 1.36 -11.70
C VAL A 109 -5.98 1.26 -11.38
N GLY A 110 -6.52 2.30 -10.75
CA GLY A 110 -7.93 2.44 -10.35
C GLY A 110 -8.30 1.80 -9.00
N THR A 111 -7.33 1.33 -8.20
CA THR A 111 -7.56 0.79 -6.86
C THR A 111 -6.97 1.67 -5.78
N PHE A 112 -7.76 2.12 -4.81
CA PHE A 112 -7.32 3.04 -3.75
C PHE A 112 -6.71 2.31 -2.55
N GLY A 113 -5.74 1.43 -2.83
CA GLY A 113 -5.06 0.61 -1.83
C GLY A 113 -3.95 1.35 -1.07
N GLY A 114 -3.49 0.74 0.02
CA GLY A 114 -2.29 1.16 0.75
C GLY A 114 -1.00 0.59 0.13
N SER A 115 0.11 0.69 0.87
CA SER A 115 1.43 0.22 0.47
C SER A 115 1.87 -1.08 1.17
N GLN A 116 0.95 -1.82 1.79
CA GLN A 116 1.28 -3.04 2.55
C GLN A 116 1.96 -4.12 1.68
N ASP A 117 1.41 -4.41 0.51
CA ASP A 117 1.99 -5.34 -0.47
C ASP A 117 3.42 -4.92 -0.86
N HIS A 118 3.61 -3.62 -1.07
CA HIS A 118 4.90 -3.03 -1.40
C HIS A 118 5.90 -3.16 -0.24
N ALA A 119 5.45 -2.91 0.99
CA ALA A 119 6.25 -3.08 2.19
C ALA A 119 6.67 -4.54 2.38
N ALA A 120 5.77 -5.50 2.17
CA ALA A 120 6.08 -6.92 2.29
C ALA A 120 7.13 -7.35 1.25
N ILE A 121 6.98 -6.92 -0.01
CA ILE A 121 7.91 -7.28 -1.10
C ILE A 121 9.28 -6.63 -0.91
N LEU A 122 9.32 -5.35 -0.52
CA LEU A 122 10.56 -4.60 -0.44
C LEU A 122 11.24 -4.70 0.92
N LEU A 123 10.53 -4.77 2.04
CA LEU A 123 11.13 -4.77 3.38
C LEU A 123 11.16 -6.16 4.03
N GLY A 124 10.42 -7.13 3.48
CA GLY A 124 10.33 -8.47 4.03
C GLY A 124 11.70 -9.15 4.20
N ARG A 125 11.89 -9.78 5.35
CA ARG A 125 13.09 -10.54 5.69
C ARG A 125 12.78 -12.02 5.81
N ARG A 126 13.58 -12.86 5.16
CA ARG A 126 13.40 -14.32 5.19
C ARG A 126 13.38 -14.83 6.63
N GLY A 127 12.34 -15.58 6.98
CA GLY A 127 12.18 -16.18 8.30
C GLY A 127 11.66 -15.22 9.37
N TYR A 128 11.15 -14.04 8.99
CA TYR A 128 10.58 -13.07 9.91
C TYR A 128 9.18 -12.63 9.48
N LEU A 129 8.36 -12.29 10.47
CA LEU A 129 7.15 -11.50 10.32
C LEU A 129 7.45 -10.07 10.74
N SER A 130 6.96 -9.11 9.96
CA SER A 130 7.20 -7.69 10.20
C SER A 130 5.91 -7.01 10.61
N GLU A 131 5.96 -6.24 11.69
CA GLU A 131 4.92 -5.28 12.03
C GLU A 131 5.29 -3.91 11.45
N VAL A 132 4.37 -3.33 10.69
CA VAL A 132 4.62 -2.10 9.92
C VAL A 132 3.50 -1.10 10.21
N ALA A 133 3.87 0.11 10.60
CA ALA A 133 2.97 1.25 10.69
C ALA A 133 2.97 2.03 9.37
N PHE A 134 1.88 2.72 9.06
CA PHE A 134 1.69 3.50 7.83
C PHE A 134 1.32 4.96 8.15
N ALA A 135 1.56 5.85 7.18
CA ALA A 135 1.30 7.29 7.28
C ALA A 135 1.99 7.98 8.49
N PRO A 136 3.34 7.99 8.56
CA PRO A 136 4.31 7.48 7.57
C PRO A 136 4.71 6.01 7.80
N LEU A 137 5.26 5.38 6.75
CA LEU A 137 5.76 4.01 6.80
C LEU A 137 6.92 3.83 7.80
N ARG A 138 6.73 2.95 8.78
CA ARG A 138 7.76 2.56 9.74
C ARG A 138 7.72 1.06 10.00
N LEU A 139 8.88 0.42 10.01
CA LEU A 139 9.02 -0.94 10.52
C LEU A 139 9.06 -0.84 12.05
N GLU A 140 8.00 -1.29 12.72
CA GLU A 140 7.85 -1.16 14.18
C GLU A 140 8.60 -2.28 14.91
N THR A 141 8.43 -3.52 14.45
CA THR A 141 9.13 -4.68 15.02
C THR A 141 9.18 -5.86 14.04
N GLU A 142 10.06 -6.81 14.31
CA GLU A 142 10.15 -8.08 13.58
C GLU A 142 10.15 -9.26 14.55
N PHE A 143 9.47 -10.33 14.17
CA PHE A 143 9.39 -11.57 14.93
C PHE A 143 9.99 -12.70 14.09
N ALA A 144 10.96 -13.43 14.64
CA ALA A 144 11.43 -14.64 13.99
C ALA A 144 10.29 -15.66 13.89
N MET A 145 10.18 -16.32 12.74
CA MET A 145 9.24 -17.42 12.56
C MET A 145 9.63 -18.59 13.48
N PRO A 146 8.70 -19.08 14.31
CA PRO A 146 8.96 -20.27 15.12
C PRO A 146 9.28 -21.47 14.22
N HIS A 147 10.26 -22.28 14.62
CA HIS A 147 10.72 -23.43 13.82
C HIS A 147 9.68 -24.56 13.73
N ASP A 148 8.74 -24.59 14.66
CA ASP A 148 7.65 -25.56 14.78
C ASP A 148 6.36 -25.11 14.07
N LEU A 149 6.33 -23.90 13.51
CA LEU A 149 5.16 -23.33 12.83
C LEU A 149 5.45 -22.98 11.37
N CYS A 150 4.43 -23.12 10.53
CA CYS A 150 4.46 -22.64 9.15
C CYS A 150 3.12 -21.96 8.79
N PHE A 151 3.15 -21.08 7.80
CA PHE A 151 1.93 -20.61 7.13
C PHE A 151 1.65 -21.51 5.94
N ALA A 152 0.49 -22.16 5.94
CA ALA A 152 -0.03 -22.86 4.77
C ALA A 152 -0.92 -21.90 3.97
N VAL A 153 -0.58 -21.65 2.71
CA VAL A 153 -1.39 -20.84 1.80
C VAL A 153 -2.18 -21.78 0.90
N ALA A 154 -3.51 -21.72 1.00
CA ALA A 154 -4.43 -22.46 0.14
C ALA A 154 -5.27 -21.48 -0.68
N THR A 155 -5.40 -21.73 -1.98
CA THR A 155 -6.26 -20.95 -2.87
C THR A 155 -7.70 -21.49 -2.81
N SER A 156 -8.68 -20.59 -2.77
CA SER A 156 -10.10 -20.96 -2.86
C SER A 156 -10.52 -21.40 -4.26
N GLY A 157 -9.68 -21.16 -5.28
CA GLY A 157 -10.03 -21.33 -6.69
C GLY A 157 -10.97 -20.24 -7.24
N VAL A 158 -11.43 -19.31 -6.40
CA VAL A 158 -12.26 -18.18 -6.82
C VAL A 158 -11.37 -17.03 -7.25
N ALA A 159 -11.59 -16.51 -8.47
CA ALA A 159 -10.85 -15.36 -8.98
C ALA A 159 -11.21 -14.11 -8.16
N ALA A 160 -10.21 -13.52 -7.48
CA ALA A 160 -10.34 -12.24 -6.80
C ALA A 160 -10.20 -11.07 -7.79
N GLU A 161 -11.13 -10.95 -8.73
CA GLU A 161 -11.08 -9.90 -9.74
C GLU A 161 -11.16 -8.52 -9.09
N LYS A 162 -10.16 -7.66 -9.34
CA LYS A 162 -10.16 -6.25 -8.90
C LYS A 162 -10.83 -5.35 -9.96
N THR A 163 -11.93 -5.80 -10.56
CA THR A 163 -12.66 -5.13 -11.65
C THR A 163 -14.11 -4.85 -11.23
N GLY A 164 -14.80 -3.96 -11.96
CA GLY A 164 -16.24 -3.72 -11.79
C GLY A 164 -16.67 -3.47 -10.34
N ALA A 165 -17.67 -4.23 -9.88
CA ALA A 165 -18.26 -4.13 -8.55
C ALA A 165 -17.26 -4.47 -7.42
N ALA A 166 -16.35 -5.43 -7.64
CA ALA A 166 -15.33 -5.78 -6.66
C ALA A 166 -14.32 -4.63 -6.45
N ARG A 167 -13.96 -3.91 -7.52
CA ARG A 167 -13.16 -2.68 -7.42
C ARG A 167 -13.90 -1.57 -6.66
N ALA A 168 -15.19 -1.41 -6.93
CA ALA A 168 -16.01 -0.41 -6.23
C ALA A 168 -16.08 -0.71 -4.73
N ALA A 169 -16.32 -1.97 -4.35
CA ALA A 169 -16.32 -2.42 -2.96
C ALA A 169 -14.95 -2.20 -2.28
N TYR A 170 -13.85 -2.53 -2.97
CA TYR A 170 -12.50 -2.29 -2.46
C TYR A 170 -12.23 -0.80 -2.21
N ASN A 171 -12.56 0.05 -3.19
CA ASN A 171 -12.33 1.49 -3.11
C ASN A 171 -13.25 2.17 -2.08
N ARG A 172 -14.44 1.61 -1.83
CA ARG A 172 -15.41 2.13 -0.87
C ARG A 172 -14.81 2.33 0.52
N CYS A 173 -14.01 1.38 1.00
CA CYS A 173 -13.35 1.48 2.30
C CYS A 173 -12.45 2.71 2.40
N SER A 174 -11.65 2.98 1.36
CA SER A 174 -10.76 4.13 1.32
C SER A 174 -11.52 5.45 1.17
N LEU A 175 -12.58 5.47 0.35
CA LEU A 175 -13.41 6.66 0.15
C LEU A 175 -14.18 7.06 1.41
N MET A 176 -14.68 6.09 2.19
CA MET A 176 -15.31 6.34 3.49
C MET A 176 -14.37 7.07 4.46
N VAL A 177 -13.14 6.56 4.56
CA VAL A 177 -12.12 7.15 5.45
C VAL A 177 -11.68 8.52 4.94
N GLU A 178 -11.54 8.68 3.62
CA GLU A 178 -11.18 9.95 3.00
C GLU A 178 -12.23 11.03 3.25
N GLU A 179 -13.51 10.74 3.01
CA GLU A 179 -14.59 11.70 3.29
C GLU A 179 -14.65 12.04 4.78
N LEU A 180 -14.49 11.04 5.66
CA LEU A 180 -14.48 11.25 7.11
C LEU A 180 -13.36 12.19 7.55
N VAL A 181 -12.14 11.99 7.05
CA VAL A 181 -10.98 12.86 7.35
C VAL A 181 -11.16 14.25 6.74
N GLN A 182 -11.69 14.37 5.52
CA GLN A 182 -11.91 15.66 4.85
C GLN A 182 -12.96 16.52 5.55
N ARG A 183 -14.03 15.91 6.08
CA ARG A 183 -15.08 16.64 6.80
C ARG A 183 -14.72 16.95 8.25
N TRP A 184 -13.70 16.30 8.80
CA TRP A 184 -13.25 16.55 10.16
C TRP A 184 -12.73 18.00 10.30
N PRO A 185 -13.23 18.80 11.26
CA PRO A 185 -12.86 20.20 11.38
C PRO A 185 -11.46 20.43 11.97
N GLY A 186 -10.81 19.37 12.47
CA GLY A 186 -9.47 19.45 13.03
C GLY A 186 -8.37 19.45 11.96
N LYS A 187 -7.11 19.48 12.41
CA LYS A 187 -5.93 19.51 11.54
C LYS A 187 -5.40 18.11 11.20
N GLU A 188 -6.00 17.08 11.78
CA GLU A 188 -5.59 15.69 11.65
C GLU A 188 -5.82 15.20 10.21
N GLN A 189 -4.78 14.64 9.60
CA GLN A 189 -4.81 14.21 8.19
C GLN A 189 -5.06 12.71 8.01
N THR A 190 -5.25 11.97 9.12
CA THR A 190 -5.50 10.53 9.10
C THR A 190 -6.57 10.17 10.12
N LEU A 191 -7.33 9.10 9.84
CA LEU A 191 -8.31 8.56 10.78
C LEU A 191 -7.66 8.21 12.12
N TRP A 192 -6.44 7.66 12.09
CA TRP A 192 -5.67 7.36 13.29
C TRP A 192 -5.40 8.60 14.13
N ALA A 193 -4.97 9.70 13.52
CA ALA A 193 -4.71 10.94 14.24
C ALA A 193 -5.99 11.52 14.88
N ILE A 194 -7.13 11.40 14.20
CA ILE A 194 -8.44 11.80 14.75
C ILE A 194 -8.79 10.92 15.96
N LEU A 195 -8.79 9.59 15.79
CA LEU A 195 -9.13 8.65 16.85
C LEU A 195 -8.22 8.78 18.07
N ARG A 196 -6.92 8.99 17.85
CA ARG A 196 -5.94 9.26 18.91
C ARG A 196 -6.23 10.52 19.72
N ARG A 197 -6.92 11.49 19.11
CA ARG A 197 -7.25 12.77 19.73
C ARG A 197 -8.58 12.72 20.48
N VAL A 198 -9.62 12.16 19.87
CA VAL A 198 -11.00 12.26 20.37
C VAL A 198 -11.62 10.92 20.79
N GLY A 199 -11.01 9.80 20.41
CA GLY A 199 -11.54 8.46 20.67
C GLY A 199 -12.73 8.08 19.79
N VAL A 200 -13.15 6.82 19.94
CA VAL A 200 -14.23 6.20 19.14
C VAL A 200 -15.59 6.86 19.42
N ASP A 201 -15.88 7.17 20.68
CA ASP A 201 -17.19 7.69 21.09
C ASP A 201 -17.44 9.09 20.53
N GLU A 202 -16.47 10.01 20.66
CA GLU A 202 -16.62 11.38 20.15
C GLU A 202 -16.67 11.40 18.62
N LEU A 203 -15.86 10.58 17.95
CA LEU A 203 -15.92 10.46 16.49
C LEU A 203 -17.24 9.84 16.02
N THR A 204 -17.81 8.90 16.78
CA THR A 204 -19.16 8.37 16.52
C THR A 204 -20.23 9.45 16.62
N VAL A 205 -20.15 10.31 17.64
CA VAL A 205 -21.06 11.46 17.78
C VAL A 205 -20.91 12.43 16.62
N PHE A 206 -19.67 12.71 16.19
CA PHE A 206 -19.41 13.52 15.01
C PHE A 206 -20.04 12.93 13.74
N ILE A 207 -19.87 11.62 13.50
CA ILE A 207 -20.45 10.93 12.34
C ILE A 207 -21.98 11.03 12.35
N ARG A 208 -22.62 10.86 13.52
CA ARG A 208 -24.10 10.93 13.65
C ARG A 208 -24.68 12.33 13.47
N ARG A 209 -23.90 13.37 13.76
CA ARG A 209 -24.36 14.78 13.71
C ARG A 209 -24.15 15.45 12.35
N ASN A 210 -23.40 14.82 11.45
CA ASN A 210 -23.05 15.40 10.16
C ASN A 210 -23.57 14.53 9.02
N ALA A 211 -23.89 15.15 7.89
CA ALA A 211 -24.21 14.43 6.67
C ALA A 211 -22.93 13.91 6.01
N PHE A 212 -22.99 12.73 5.41
CA PHE A 212 -21.94 12.10 4.60
C PHE A 212 -22.56 11.51 3.34
N THR A 213 -21.73 11.16 2.37
CA THR A 213 -22.16 10.44 1.16
C THR A 213 -22.46 8.97 1.48
N PHE A 214 -21.74 8.40 2.45
CA PHE A 214 -21.95 7.04 2.95
C PHE A 214 -22.92 7.01 4.13
N THR A 215 -23.50 5.83 4.41
CA THR A 215 -24.39 5.68 5.55
C THR A 215 -23.63 5.84 6.88
N THR A 216 -24.32 6.34 7.90
CA THR A 216 -23.78 6.48 9.26
C THR A 216 -23.27 5.14 9.81
N SER A 217 -23.99 4.04 9.57
CA SER A 217 -23.56 2.70 10.03
C SER A 217 -22.27 2.26 9.36
N ASP A 218 -22.15 2.43 8.04
CA ASP A 218 -20.94 2.03 7.32
C ASP A 218 -19.69 2.78 7.80
N LEU A 219 -19.82 4.08 8.09
CA LEU A 219 -18.72 4.89 8.61
C LEU A 219 -18.31 4.47 10.02
N ILE A 220 -19.29 4.21 10.88
CA ILE A 220 -19.05 3.73 12.25
C ILE A 220 -18.37 2.36 12.20
N ASP A 221 -18.91 1.41 11.43
CA ASP A 221 -18.36 0.06 11.30
C ASP A 221 -16.92 0.09 10.80
N ARG A 222 -16.63 0.92 9.79
CA ARG A 222 -15.28 1.06 9.25
C ARG A 222 -14.31 1.67 10.26
N MET A 223 -14.75 2.69 10.99
CA MET A 223 -13.96 3.33 12.04
C MET A 223 -13.68 2.36 13.19
N GLN A 224 -14.69 1.63 13.66
CA GLN A 224 -14.58 0.65 14.74
C GLN A 224 -13.68 -0.52 14.33
N GLN A 225 -13.85 -1.05 13.12
CA GLN A 225 -12.96 -2.07 12.57
C GLN A 225 -11.49 -1.61 12.65
N PHE A 226 -11.20 -0.39 12.17
CA PHE A 226 -9.85 0.15 12.18
C PHE A 226 -9.30 0.33 13.61
N TRP A 227 -10.14 0.77 14.55
CA TRP A 227 -9.77 0.89 15.96
C TRP A 227 -9.44 -0.47 16.57
N ILE A 228 -10.31 -1.47 16.41
CA ILE A 228 -10.13 -2.83 16.95
C ILE A 228 -8.85 -3.47 16.38
N GLU A 229 -8.64 -3.36 15.06
CA GLU A 229 -7.42 -3.86 14.43
C GLU A 229 -6.15 -3.23 15.04
N SER A 230 -6.18 -1.91 15.27
CA SER A 230 -5.00 -1.12 15.68
C SER A 230 -4.71 -1.17 17.18
N GLU A 231 -5.74 -1.20 18.04
CA GLU A 231 -5.61 -1.09 19.50
C GLU A 231 -5.81 -2.42 20.23
N GLU A 232 -6.48 -3.40 19.60
CA GLU A 232 -6.76 -4.69 20.24
C GLU A 232 -6.00 -5.84 19.57
N ILE A 233 -6.23 -6.07 18.27
CA ILE A 233 -5.73 -7.26 17.57
C ILE A 233 -4.20 -7.22 17.43
N ILE A 234 -3.64 -6.16 16.84
CA ILE A 234 -2.20 -6.05 16.60
C ILE A 234 -1.40 -6.04 17.93
N PRO A 235 -1.77 -5.26 18.96
CA PRO A 235 -1.07 -5.29 20.25
C PRO A 235 -1.15 -6.64 20.99
N ALA A 236 -2.28 -7.34 20.91
CA ALA A 236 -2.43 -8.68 21.50
C ALA A 236 -1.51 -9.70 20.83
N GLU A 237 -1.43 -9.67 19.49
CA GLU A 237 -0.52 -10.53 18.71
C GLU A 237 0.95 -10.24 19.04
N ARG A 238 1.33 -8.96 19.11
CA ARG A 238 2.68 -8.53 19.53
C ARG A 238 3.05 -9.10 20.89
N SER A 239 2.16 -8.96 21.88
CA SER A 239 2.38 -9.43 23.26
C SER A 239 2.48 -10.96 23.34
N THR A 240 1.68 -11.67 22.56
CA THR A 240 1.70 -13.15 22.51
C THR A 240 3.00 -13.67 21.90
N ARG A 241 3.47 -13.05 20.82
CA ARG A 241 4.74 -13.42 20.17
C ARG A 241 5.96 -13.06 21.01
N ALA A 242 5.97 -11.90 21.67
CA ALA A 242 7.04 -11.53 22.59
C ALA A 242 7.22 -12.56 23.72
N ARG A 243 6.11 -13.04 24.30
CA ARG A 243 6.13 -14.07 25.37
C ARG A 243 6.70 -15.41 24.89
N ARG A 244 6.33 -15.88 23.69
CA ARG A 244 6.85 -17.14 23.12
C ARG A 244 8.35 -17.08 22.81
N ILE A 245 8.83 -15.96 22.26
CA ILE A 245 10.26 -15.78 22.00
C ILE A 245 11.06 -15.84 23.31
N GLN A 246 10.50 -15.31 24.40
CA GLN A 246 11.14 -15.35 25.70
C GLN A 246 11.14 -16.77 26.32
N SER A 247 10.06 -17.55 26.17
CA SER A 247 10.05 -18.94 26.64
C SER A 247 11.05 -19.83 25.89
N ASP A 248 11.17 -19.66 24.57
CA ASP A 248 12.09 -20.47 23.74
C ASP A 248 13.56 -20.17 24.01
N ARG A 249 13.88 -18.99 24.57
CA ARG A 249 15.22 -18.62 25.02
C ARG A 249 15.58 -19.19 26.39
N VAL A 250 14.60 -19.41 27.26
CA VAL A 250 14.80 -20.00 28.60
C VAL A 250 14.89 -21.52 28.54
N ALA A 251 14.30 -22.14 27.50
CA ALA A 251 14.31 -23.59 27.29
C ALA A 251 15.56 -24.12 26.54
N ARG A 252 16.50 -23.25 26.15
CA ARG A 252 17.80 -23.60 25.53
C ARG A 252 18.93 -23.30 26.49
#